data_AF-A0A2S8RIV9-F1
#
_entry.id   AF-A0A2S8RIV9-F1
#
_cell.length_a   1.000
_cell.length_b   1.000
_cell.length_c   1.000
_cell.angle_alpha   90.00
_cell.angle_beta   90.00
_cell.angle_gamma   90.00
#
_symmetry.space_group_name_H-M   'P 1'
#
loop_
_entity.id
_entity.type
_entity.pdbx_description
1 polymer ?
#
loop_
_entity_poly.entity_id
_entity_poly.type
_entity_poly.pdbx_seq_one_letter_code
_entity_poly.pdbx_strand_id
1 'polypeptide(L)' 'MKASELHQKDQAALNKELSDLLKAQFGLRMQLATQQLTNTSQLKKVRRDIARVRTVLTEKANQK' A
#
# COMPACT_ATOMS: atom_id res chain seq x y z
N MET A 1 -5.60 -2.86 5.08
CA MET A 1 -4.91 -2.60 6.37
C MET A 1 -5.80 -1.81 7.32
N LYS A 2 -5.71 -2.03 8.64
CA LYS A 2 -6.31 -1.15 9.66
C LYS A 2 -5.33 0.00 9.98
N ALA A 3 -5.81 1.22 10.04
CA ALA A 3 -4.97 2.41 10.24
C ALA A 3 -4.17 2.37 11.55
N SER A 4 -4.72 1.77 12.60
CA SER A 4 -4.10 1.66 13.93
C SER A 4 -2.75 0.92 13.91
N GLU A 5 -2.59 -0.08 13.05
CA GLU A 5 -1.34 -0.87 12.94
C GLU A 5 -0.25 -0.11 12.16
N LEU A 6 -0.63 0.85 11.31
CA LEU A 6 0.31 1.65 10.53
C LEU A 6 0.94 2.78 11.36
N HIS A 7 0.22 3.33 12.34
CA HIS A 7 0.77 4.36 13.22
C HIS A 7 1.85 3.83 14.18
N GLN A 8 1.70 2.60 14.66
CA GLN A 8 2.66 1.96 15.57
C GLN A 8 3.98 1.55 14.90
N LYS A 9 3.98 1.37 13.58
CA LYS A 9 5.16 0.94 12.82
C LYS A 9 6.15 2.08 12.61
N ASP A 10 7.43 1.74 12.66
CA ASP A 10 8.53 2.69 12.48
C ASP A 10 8.60 3.23 11.03
N GLN A 11 9.19 4.40 10.84
CA GLN A 11 9.24 5.10 9.54
C GLN A 11 9.97 4.26 8.47
N ALA A 12 11.02 3.53 8.88
CA ALA A 12 11.73 2.58 8.02
C ALA A 12 10.87 1.36 7.65
N ALA A 13 10.06 0.85 8.60
CA ALA A 13 9.16 -0.27 8.36
C ALA A 13 8.04 0.11 7.38
N LEU A 14 7.50 1.33 7.48
CA LEU A 14 6.49 1.86 6.57
C LEU A 14 7.01 1.99 5.13
N ASN A 15 8.27 2.41 4.95
CA ASN A 15 8.89 2.48 3.61
C ASN A 15 9.10 1.10 2.99
N LYS A 16 9.45 0.10 3.81
CA LYS A 16 9.59 -1.29 3.35
C LYS A 16 8.23 -1.87 2.93
N GLU A 17 7.21 -1.64 3.73
CA GLU A 17 5.83 -2.08 3.46
C GLU A 17 5.25 -1.37 2.21
N LEU A 18 5.56 -0.09 2.01
CA LEU A 18 5.22 0.64 0.78
C LEU A 18 5.85 0.00 -0.46
N SER A 19 7.12 -0.40 -0.37
CA SER A 19 7.84 -1.05 -1.47
C SER A 19 7.23 -2.41 -1.82
N ASP A 20 6.83 -3.19 -0.82
CA ASP A 20 6.20 -4.49 -1.02
C ASP A 20 4.78 -4.34 -1.61
N LEU A 21 4.01 -3.35 -1.16
CA LEU A 21 2.71 -3.02 -1.75
C LEU A 21 2.81 -2.57 -3.21
N LEU A 22 3.86 -1.82 -3.58
CA LEU A 22 4.09 -1.43 -4.97
C LEU A 22 4.41 -2.63 -5.87
N LYS A 23 5.20 -3.59 -5.37
CA LYS A 23 5.46 -4.85 -6.10
C LYS A 23 4.17 -5.65 -6.29
N ALA A 24 3.34 -5.75 -5.26
CA ALA A 24 2.04 -6.41 -5.35
C ALA A 24 1.11 -5.69 -6.36
N GLN A 25 1.10 -4.35 -6.37
CA GLN A 25 0.35 -3.58 -7.35
C GLN A 25 0.82 -3.86 -8.79
N PHE A 26 2.13 -3.96 -9.01
CA PHE A 26 2.70 -4.28 -10.32
C PHE A 26 2.24 -5.66 -10.80
N GLY A 27 2.32 -6.69 -9.94
CA GLY A 27 1.84 -8.04 -10.25
C GLY A 27 0.35 -8.06 -10.62
N LEU A 28 -0.49 -7.36 -9.84
CA LEU A 28 -1.93 -7.25 -10.13
C LEU A 28 -2.22 -6.52 -11.44
N ARG A 29 -1.42 -5.50 -11.82
CA ARG A 29 -1.54 -4.83 -13.12
C ARG A 29 -1.12 -5.73 -14.27
N MET A 30 -0.09 -6.56 -14.10
CA MET A 30 0.31 -7.56 -15.09
C MET A 30 -0.77 -8.64 -15.27
N GLN A 31 -1.36 -9.12 -14.17
CA GLN A 31 -2.48 -10.07 -14.20
C GLN A 31 -3.72 -9.48 -14.87
N LEU A 32 -3.97 -8.18 -14.69
CA LEU A 32 -5.04 -7.47 -15.40
C LEU A 32 -4.76 -7.40 -16.91
N ALA A 33 -3.53 -7.08 -17.31
CA ALA A 33 -3.14 -6.99 -18.72
C ALA A 33 -3.22 -8.34 -19.45
N THR A 34 -2.93 -9.43 -18.74
CA THR A 34 -3.04 -10.81 -19.27
C THR A 34 -4.46 -11.38 -19.20
N GLN A 35 -5.43 -10.61 -18.72
CA GLN A 35 -6.83 -11.03 -18.51
C GLN A 35 -7.00 -12.23 -17.56
N GLN A 36 -6.00 -12.54 -16.74
CA GLN A 36 -6.03 -13.64 -15.76
C GLN A 36 -6.54 -13.19 -14.39
N LEU A 37 -6.88 -11.91 -14.23
CA LEU A 37 -7.28 -11.35 -12.96
C LEU A 37 -8.74 -11.69 -12.62
N THR A 38 -8.93 -12.62 -11.68
CA THR A 38 -10.24 -13.04 -11.18
C THR A 38 -10.91 -12.04 -10.25
N ASN A 39 -10.14 -11.18 -9.56
CA ASN A 39 -10.67 -10.24 -8.57
C ASN A 39 -10.15 -8.81 -8.75
N THR A 40 -10.90 -8.00 -9.50
CA THR A 40 -10.61 -6.57 -9.75
C THR A 40 -10.71 -5.68 -8.51
N SER A 41 -11.39 -6.14 -7.44
CA SER A 41 -11.50 -5.40 -6.17
C SER A 41 -10.13 -5.30 -5.47
N GLN A 42 -9.23 -6.26 -5.68
CA GLN A 42 -7.89 -6.24 -5.09
C GLN A 42 -7.07 -5.03 -5.56
N LEU A 43 -7.18 -4.62 -6.83
CA LEU A 43 -6.53 -3.41 -7.34
C LEU A 43 -6.98 -2.15 -6.59
N LYS A 44 -8.26 -2.06 -6.20
CA LYS A 44 -8.79 -0.93 -5.44
C LYS A 44 -8.33 -0.99 -3.98
N LYS A 45 -8.25 -2.18 -3.38
CA LYS A 45 -7.73 -2.37 -2.01
C LYS A 45 -6.26 -1.98 -1.91
N VAL A 46 -5.41 -2.49 -2.81
CA VAL A 46 -3.96 -2.19 -2.81
C VAL A 46 -3.69 -0.70 -3.02
N ARG A 47 -4.40 -0.03 -3.94
CA ARG A 47 -4.28 1.44 -4.10
C ARG A 47 -4.63 2.21 -2.83
N ARG A 48 -5.69 1.81 -2.12
CA ARG A 48 -6.09 2.44 -0.86
C ARG A 48 -5.09 2.18 0.26
N ASP A 49 -4.51 0.99 0.32
CA ASP A 49 -3.49 0.66 1.32
C ASP A 49 -2.20 1.46 1.07
N ILE A 50 -1.75 1.62 -0.18
CA ILE A 50 -0.62 2.51 -0.53
C ILE A 50 -0.91 3.96 -0.10
N ALA A 51 -2.12 4.46 -0.36
CA ALA A 51 -2.51 5.81 0.03
C ALA A 51 -2.45 6.01 1.54
N ARG A 52 -2.96 5.05 2.34
CA ARG A 52 -2.90 5.10 3.81
C ARG A 52 -1.46 5.14 4.32
N VAL A 53 -0.56 4.31 3.78
CA VAL A 53 0.85 4.30 4.20
C VAL A 53 1.51 5.65 3.90
N ARG A 54 1.22 6.24 2.73
CA ARG A 54 1.70 7.58 2.39
C ARG A 54 1.17 8.66 3.34
N THR A 55 -0.12 8.60 3.69
CA THR A 55 -0.72 9.55 4.64
C THR A 55 -0.04 9.48 6.01
N VAL A 56 0.17 8.28 6.55
CA VAL A 56 0.85 8.10 7.85
C VAL A 56 2.30 8.60 7.81
N LEU A 57 3.02 8.38 6.70
CA LEU A 57 4.37 8.93 6.51
C LEU A 57 4.37 10.47 6.54
N THR A 58 3.39 11.10 5.90
CA THR A 58 3.22 12.56 5.92
C THR A 58 2.83 13.09 7.30
N GLU A 59 1.92 12.41 8.00
CA GLU A 59 1.53 12.77 9.37
C GLU A 59 2.72 12.71 10.33
N LYS A 60 3.54 11.65 10.26
CA LYS A 60 4.78 11.55 11.04
C LYS A 60 5.82 12.61 10.68
N ALA A 61 5.88 13.05 9.42
CA ALA A 61 6.77 14.12 8.99
C ALA A 61 6.31 15.51 9.47
N ASN A 62 4.99 15.73 9.56
CA ASN A 62 4.38 16.98 10.01
C ASN A 62 4.23 17.08 11.54
N GLN A 63 4.39 15.99 12.30
CA GLN A 63 4.35 15.97 13.77
C GLN A 63 5.61 16.54 14.45
N LYS A 64 6.37 17.38 13.74
CA LYS A 64 7.53 18.10 14.28
C LYS A 64 7.12 19.28 15.16
#